data_AF-A0A8T0X0K6-F1
#
_entry.id   AF-A0A8T0X0K6-F1
#
_cell.length_a   1.000
_cell.length_b   1.000
_cell.length_c   1.000
_cell.angle_alpha   90.00
_cell.angle_beta   90.00
_cell.angle_gamma   90.00
#
_symmetry.space_group_name_H-M   'P 1'
#
loop_
_entity.id
_entity.type
_entity.pdbx_description
1 polymer ?
#
loop_
_entity_poly.entity_id
_entity_poly.type
_entity_poly.pdbx_seq_one_letter_code
_entity_poly.pdbx_strand_id
1 'polypeptide(L)'
;MASPSTLPLTSAFPSPSRRLAASRRATSLVIVAQGKVKKYRQVILTDDIQEVGKKGETLKVRAGFYRNFLLPKGKATLLTPQVLKEMQLEQERIEAEKKRQLIQVLLQQLIQVQRSKKKHNNLLEFLKPSGLSRFHAKAEKENKSLEASRHRMLLT
;
A
#
# COMPACT_ATOMS: atom_id res chain seq x y z
N MET A 1 39.80 -85.70 8.07
CA MET A 1 40.90 -84.85 7.56
C MET A 1 40.33 -84.11 6.36
N ALA A 2 40.18 -82.80 6.30
CA ALA A 2 41.11 -81.75 6.71
C ALA A 2 40.39 -80.51 7.28
N SER A 3 41.20 -79.71 7.96
CA SER A 3 40.94 -78.58 8.84
C SER A 3 40.56 -77.28 8.09
N PRO A 4 40.12 -76.22 8.82
CA PRO A 4 39.59 -74.99 8.25
C PRO A 4 40.71 -74.02 7.84
N SER A 5 40.63 -73.44 6.65
CA SER A 5 41.54 -72.38 6.20
C SER A 5 40.83 -71.03 6.24
N THR A 6 40.98 -70.34 7.36
CA THR A 6 40.60 -68.94 7.57
C THR A 6 41.38 -68.05 6.59
N LEU A 7 40.69 -67.26 5.78
CA LEU A 7 41.32 -66.28 4.89
C LEU A 7 41.94 -65.15 5.74
N PRO A 8 43.22 -64.78 5.54
CA PRO A 8 43.78 -63.63 6.22
C PRO A 8 43.22 -62.34 5.61
N LEU A 9 42.50 -61.57 6.42
CA LEU A 9 42.28 -60.14 6.21
C LEU A 9 43.63 -59.43 6.33
N THR A 10 44.35 -59.33 5.21
CA THR A 10 45.51 -58.43 5.08
C THR A 10 45.12 -57.28 4.16
N SER A 11 44.44 -56.29 4.72
CA SER A 11 44.49 -54.95 4.17
C SER A 11 45.85 -54.37 4.55
N ALA A 12 46.86 -54.62 3.71
CA ALA A 12 48.14 -53.94 3.81
C ALA A 12 47.89 -52.45 3.56
N PHE A 13 47.73 -51.67 4.64
CA PHE A 13 47.77 -50.22 4.55
C PHE A 13 49.17 -49.84 4.06
N PRO A 14 49.30 -49.11 2.93
CA PRO A 14 50.60 -48.61 2.52
C PRO A 14 51.06 -47.61 3.56
N SER A 15 52.11 -47.99 4.31
CA SER A 15 52.85 -47.09 5.19
C SER A 15 53.38 -45.91 4.37
N PRO A 16 53.10 -44.66 4.77
CA PRO A 16 53.54 -43.49 4.01
C PRO A 16 55.02 -43.25 4.35
N SER A 17 55.92 -43.93 3.65
CA SER A 17 57.33 -43.55 3.60
C SER A 17 57.46 -42.24 2.83
N ARG A 18 57.25 -41.15 3.58
CA ARG A 18 57.91 -39.83 3.51
C ARG A 18 58.61 -39.54 2.18
N ARG A 19 57.86 -39.05 1.19
CA ARG A 19 58.45 -38.17 0.17
C ARG A 19 58.41 -36.73 0.70
N LEU A 20 59.58 -36.27 1.16
CA LEU A 20 59.86 -34.85 1.34
C LEU A 20 59.92 -34.20 -0.05
N ALA A 21 58.76 -33.90 -0.63
CA ALA A 21 58.69 -32.85 -1.63
C ALA A 21 58.47 -31.55 -0.84
N ALA A 22 59.49 -30.69 -0.85
CA ALA A 22 59.43 -29.34 -0.31
C ALA A 22 58.42 -28.49 -1.12
N SER A 23 57.13 -28.77 -0.94
CA SER A 23 56.11 -27.79 -1.24
C SER A 23 56.19 -26.78 -0.13
N ARG A 24 56.72 -25.60 -0.47
CA ARG A 24 56.75 -24.39 0.34
C ARG A 24 55.57 -24.43 1.30
N ARG A 25 55.86 -24.61 2.59
CA ARG A 25 54.86 -24.49 3.66
C ARG A 25 54.14 -23.18 3.41
N ALA A 26 52.94 -23.23 2.82
CA ALA A 26 52.08 -22.08 2.77
C ALA A 26 51.85 -21.77 4.25
N THR A 27 52.51 -20.74 4.75
CA THR A 27 52.31 -20.27 6.11
C THR A 27 50.84 -19.89 6.16
N SER A 28 50.01 -20.79 6.70
CA SER A 28 48.61 -20.47 6.98
C SER A 28 48.68 -19.24 7.87
N LEU A 29 48.28 -18.09 7.35
CA LEU A 29 48.26 -16.85 8.10
C LEU A 29 47.42 -17.10 9.35
N VAL A 30 48.08 -17.29 10.48
CA VAL A 30 47.43 -17.47 11.77
C VAL A 30 47.03 -16.07 12.20
N ILE A 31 45.73 -15.83 12.36
CA ILE A 31 45.23 -14.56 12.86
C ILE A 31 45.66 -14.47 14.33
N VAL A 32 46.71 -13.70 14.62
CA VAL A 32 47.30 -13.56 15.97
C VAL A 32 46.44 -12.69 16.90
N ALA A 33 45.66 -11.76 16.33
CA ALA A 33 44.68 -10.96 17.07
C ALA A 33 43.64 -10.38 16.10
N GLN A 34 42.37 -10.35 16.52
CA GLN A 34 41.29 -9.69 15.78
C GLN A 34 40.98 -8.34 16.42
N GLY A 35 41.13 -7.25 15.65
CA GLY A 35 40.70 -5.92 16.09
C GLY A 35 39.19 -5.82 16.28
N LYS A 36 38.74 -5.07 17.31
CA LYS A 36 37.31 -4.86 17.58
C LYS A 36 36.71 -3.86 16.59
N VAL A 37 36.01 -4.36 15.58
CA VAL A 37 35.27 -3.51 14.61
C VAL A 37 33.77 -3.46 14.95
N LYS A 38 33.18 -2.26 14.97
CA LYS A 38 31.73 -2.08 15.14
C LYS A 38 31.02 -2.47 13.84
N LYS A 39 30.17 -3.50 13.89
CA LYS A 39 29.33 -3.95 12.76
C LYS A 39 27.95 -3.30 12.82
N TYR A 40 27.40 -2.97 11.65
CA TYR A 40 26.09 -2.35 11.50
C TYR A 40 25.18 -3.19 10.58
N ARG A 41 23.86 -3.02 10.74
CA ARG A 41 22.81 -3.66 9.93
C ARG A 41 21.77 -2.61 9.56
N GLN A 42 21.23 -2.71 8.35
CA GLN A 42 20.08 -1.92 7.92
C GLN A 42 18.81 -2.71 8.23
N VAL A 43 17.85 -2.08 8.90
CA VAL A 43 16.63 -2.72 9.41
C VAL A 43 15.44 -1.80 9.20
N ILE A 44 14.25 -2.40 9.07
CA ILE A 44 12.97 -1.71 9.11
C ILE A 44 12.32 -1.98 10.46
N LEU A 45 11.88 -0.95 11.16
CA LEU A 45 11.15 -1.10 12.41
C LEU A 45 9.70 -1.52 12.14
N THR A 46 9.24 -2.57 12.82
CA THR A 46 7.84 -3.02 12.75
C THR A 46 6.98 -2.38 13.84
N ASP A 47 7.60 -1.94 14.93
CA ASP A 47 6.98 -1.29 16.07
C ASP A 47 7.64 0.06 16.35
N ASP A 48 6.90 0.94 17.03
CA ASP A 48 7.43 2.19 17.55
C ASP A 48 8.31 1.93 18.78
N ILE A 49 9.51 2.51 18.79
CA ILE A 49 10.46 2.36 19.88
C ILE A 49 10.93 3.74 20.29
N GLN A 50 10.61 4.11 21.53
CA GLN A 50 11.13 5.32 22.17
C GLN A 50 12.66 5.32 22.05
N GLU A 51 13.23 6.42 21.57
CA GLU A 51 14.65 6.66 21.26
C GLU A 51 15.19 6.16 19.90
N VAL A 52 14.58 5.16 19.24
CA VAL A 52 15.12 4.62 17.98
C VAL A 52 14.42 5.24 16.77
N GLY A 53 13.09 5.23 16.75
CA GLY A 53 12.32 5.70 15.59
C GLY A 53 10.90 5.14 15.55
N LYS A 54 10.14 5.59 14.55
CA LYS A 54 8.73 5.21 14.39
C LYS A 54 8.58 3.90 13.63
N LYS A 55 7.41 3.28 13.77
CA LYS A 55 7.02 2.11 12.97
C LYS A 55 7.14 2.41 11.47
N GLY A 56 7.79 1.51 10.74
CA GLY A 56 8.00 1.56 9.29
C GLY A 56 9.28 2.28 8.86
N GLU A 57 10.06 2.83 9.80
CA GLU A 57 11.26 3.58 9.48
C GLU A 57 12.45 2.65 9.16
N THR A 58 13.28 3.05 8.19
CA THR A 58 14.49 2.32 7.79
C THR A 58 15.72 2.95 8.44
N LEU A 59 16.42 2.20 9.30
CA LEU A 59 17.53 2.72 10.09
C LEU A 59 18.77 1.80 10.04
N LYS A 60 19.95 2.41 10.20
CA LYS A 60 21.23 1.69 10.33
C LYS A 60 21.59 1.52 11.81
N VAL A 61 21.36 0.32 12.32
CA VAL A 61 21.59 -0.04 13.73
C VAL A 61 22.87 -0.84 13.92
N ARG A 62 23.38 -0.92 15.16
CA ARG A 62 24.48 -1.84 15.47
C ARG A 62 24.01 -3.29 15.36
N ALA A 63 24.87 -4.17 14.84
CA ALA A 63 24.54 -5.58 14.63
C ALA A 63 24.14 -6.31 15.93
N GLY A 64 24.75 -5.93 17.07
CA GLY A 64 24.40 -6.47 18.38
C GLY A 64 23.02 -6.01 18.88
N PHE A 65 22.64 -4.76 18.60
CA PHE A 65 21.32 -4.24 18.96
C PHE A 65 20.21 -4.97 18.19
N TYR A 66 20.43 -5.21 16.89
CA TYR A 66 19.51 -6.03 16.10
C TYR A 66 19.39 -7.46 16.65
N ARG A 67 20.51 -8.16 16.86
CA ARG A 67 20.51 -9.57 17.28
C ARG A 67 19.97 -9.80 18.69
N ASN A 68 20.26 -8.90 19.63
CA ASN A 68 19.95 -9.13 21.04
C ASN A 68 18.60 -8.53 21.46
N PHE A 69 18.15 -7.46 20.79
CA PHE A 69 16.95 -6.72 21.20
C PHE A 69 15.85 -6.75 20.14
N LEU A 70 16.14 -6.31 18.91
CA LEU A 70 15.10 -6.14 17.89
C LEU A 70 14.58 -7.47 17.33
N LEU A 71 15.48 -8.41 17.03
CA LEU A 71 15.14 -9.70 16.45
C LEU A 71 14.35 -10.59 17.44
N PRO A 72 14.79 -10.81 18.69
CA PRO A 72 14.04 -11.66 19.62
C PRO A 72 12.68 -11.08 20.02
N LYS A 73 12.55 -9.74 20.01
CA LYS A 73 11.29 -9.05 20.31
C LYS A 73 10.40 -8.86 19.08
N GLY A 74 10.84 -9.25 17.88
CA GLY A 74 10.08 -9.06 16.64
C GLY A 74 9.86 -7.61 16.23
N LYS A 75 10.65 -6.66 16.76
CA LYS A 75 10.47 -5.21 16.57
C LYS A 75 11.13 -4.65 15.31
N ALA A 76 11.92 -5.47 14.61
CA ALA A 76 12.52 -5.06 13.35
C ALA A 76 12.80 -6.23 12.42
N THR A 77 12.69 -5.95 11.12
CA THR A 77 13.01 -6.88 10.04
C THR A 77 14.28 -6.41 9.31
N LEU A 78 15.05 -7.34 8.76
CA LEU A 78 16.21 -7.00 7.93
C LEU A 78 15.76 -6.27 6.66
N LEU A 79 16.49 -5.21 6.33
CA LEU A 79 16.31 -4.53 5.05
C LEU A 79 16.96 -5.38 3.95
N THR A 80 16.16 -6.22 3.30
CA THR A 80 16.56 -6.91 2.06
C THR A 80 15.90 -6.22 0.87
N PRO A 81 16.50 -6.28 -0.34
CA PRO A 81 15.89 -5.70 -1.53
C PRO A 81 14.53 -6.32 -1.87
N GLN A 82 14.26 -7.55 -1.43
CA GLN A 82 12.96 -8.21 -1.58
C GLN A 82 11.90 -7.56 -0.67
N VAL A 83 12.21 -7.43 0.62
CA VAL A 83 11.31 -6.80 1.60
C VAL A 83 11.00 -5.35 1.24
N LEU A 84 11.99 -4.63 0.68
CA LEU A 84 11.78 -3.27 0.16
C LEU A 84 10.72 -3.21 -0.94
N LYS A 85 10.78 -4.13 -1.90
CA LYS A 85 9.81 -4.19 -3.01
C LYS A 85 8.42 -4.55 -2.50
N GLU A 86 8.32 -5.54 -1.62
CA GLU A 86 7.05 -5.93 -1.01
C GLU A 86 6.40 -4.76 -0.26
N MET A 87 7.19 -4.00 0.50
CA MET A 87 6.71 -2.81 1.21
C MET A 87 6.22 -1.72 0.26
N GLN A 88 6.95 -1.46 -0.85
CA GLN A 88 6.53 -0.49 -1.85
C GLN A 88 5.21 -0.87 -2.51
N LEU A 89 5.07 -2.14 -2.91
CA LEU A 89 3.83 -2.65 -3.49
C LEU A 89 2.64 -2.51 -2.53
N GLU A 90 2.86 -2.80 -1.24
CA GLU A 90 1.80 -2.66 -0.26
C GLU A 90 1.43 -1.19 0.01
N GLN A 91 2.41 -0.30 0.06
CA GLN A 91 2.17 1.15 0.16
C GLN A 91 1.38 1.67 -1.04
N GLU A 92 1.74 1.27 -2.26
CA GLU A 92 1.03 1.65 -3.48
C GLU A 92 -0.43 1.18 -3.47
N ARG A 93 -0.70 -0.04 -2.99
CA ARG A 93 -2.06 -0.57 -2.82
C ARG A 93 -2.88 0.28 -1.85
N ILE A 94 -2.32 0.55 -0.66
CA ILE A 94 -2.98 1.35 0.38
C ILE A 94 -3.25 2.77 -0.14
N GLU A 95 -2.31 3.37 -0.85
CA GLU A 95 -2.49 4.69 -1.44
C GLU A 95 -3.57 4.69 -2.54
N ALA A 96 -3.60 3.67 -3.38
CA ALA A 96 -4.61 3.53 -4.42
C ALA A 96 -6.02 3.41 -3.81
N GLU A 97 -6.18 2.63 -2.74
CA GLU A 97 -7.44 2.50 -2.02
C GLU A 97 -7.88 3.81 -1.37
N LYS A 98 -6.97 4.51 -0.69
CA LYS A 98 -7.25 5.83 -0.11
C LYS A 98 -7.69 6.83 -1.18
N LYS A 99 -6.98 6.88 -2.32
CA LYS A 99 -7.34 7.75 -3.45
C LYS A 99 -8.74 7.42 -3.98
N ARG A 100 -9.08 6.14 -4.13
CA ARG A 100 -10.42 5.69 -4.55
C ARG A 100 -11.50 6.15 -3.57
N GLN A 101 -11.28 5.98 -2.27
CA GLN A 101 -12.23 6.40 -1.24
C GLN A 101 -12.45 7.92 -1.27
N LEU A 102 -11.36 8.70 -1.36
CA LEU A 102 -11.43 10.16 -1.46
C LEU A 102 -12.21 10.60 -2.70
N ILE A 103 -11.95 9.98 -3.86
CA ILE A 103 -12.68 10.26 -5.10
C ILE A 103 -14.16 9.97 -4.92
N GLN A 104 -14.53 8.83 -4.32
CA GLN A 104 -15.94 8.51 -4.10
C GLN A 104 -16.65 9.52 -3.19
N VAL A 105 -16.00 9.93 -2.09
CA VAL A 105 -16.55 10.95 -1.18
C VAL A 105 -16.74 12.28 -1.91
N LEU A 106 -15.75 12.71 -2.71
CA LEU A 106 -15.86 13.94 -3.50
C LEU A 106 -16.97 13.87 -4.55
N LEU A 107 -17.09 12.75 -5.25
CA LEU A 107 -18.17 12.53 -6.22
C LEU A 107 -19.55 12.61 -5.55
N GLN A 108 -19.70 12.00 -4.38
CA GLN A 108 -20.94 12.04 -3.61
C GLN A 108 -21.33 13.47 -3.22
N GLN A 109 -20.35 14.28 -2.78
CA GLN A 109 -20.55 15.69 -2.47
C GLN A 109 -20.94 16.50 -3.70
N LEU A 110 -20.27 16.30 -4.83
CA LEU A 110 -20.61 16.98 -6.09
C LEU A 110 -22.05 16.67 -6.52
N ILE A 111 -22.46 15.41 -6.44
CA ILE A 111 -23.85 15.00 -6.75
C ILE A 111 -24.84 15.75 -5.87
N GLN A 112 -24.55 15.91 -4.57
CA GLN A 112 -25.42 16.62 -3.65
C GLN A 112 -25.54 18.11 -3.98
N VAL A 113 -24.42 18.77 -4.32
CA VAL A 113 -24.42 20.17 -4.76
C VAL A 113 -25.22 20.35 -6.05
N GLN A 114 -25.04 19.45 -7.02
CA GLN A 114 -25.79 19.50 -8.28
C GLN A 114 -27.30 19.30 -8.06
N ARG A 115 -27.69 18.40 -7.15
CA ARG A 115 -29.11 18.24 -6.75
C ARG A 115 -29.68 19.53 -6.17
N SER A 116 -28.95 20.22 -5.30
CA SER A 116 -29.39 21.51 -4.72
C SER A 116 -29.52 22.61 -5.78
N LYS A 117 -28.55 22.72 -6.70
CA LYS A 117 -28.61 23.68 -7.82
C LYS A 117 -29.76 23.40 -8.78
N LYS A 118 -30.00 22.12 -9.11
CA LYS A 118 -31.13 21.72 -9.96
C LYS A 118 -32.48 22.07 -9.33
N LYS A 119 -32.63 21.91 -8.01
CA LYS A 119 -33.83 22.36 -7.28
C LYS A 119 -34.06 23.87 -7.45
N HIS A 120 -33.03 24.69 -7.27
CA HIS A 120 -33.16 26.14 -7.47
C HIS A 120 -33.48 26.53 -8.92
N ASN A 121 -32.84 25.88 -9.91
CA ASN A 121 -33.14 26.15 -11.31
C ASN A 121 -34.55 25.71 -11.71
N ASN A 122 -35.04 24.59 -11.18
CA ASN A 122 -36.41 24.13 -11.43
C ASN A 122 -37.45 25.10 -10.81
N LEU A 123 -37.12 25.68 -9.64
CA LEU A 123 -37.93 26.75 -9.03
C LEU A 123 -37.89 28.03 -9.87
N LEU A 124 -36.75 28.39 -10.46
CA LEU A 124 -36.62 29.53 -11.36
C LEU A 124 -37.33 29.30 -12.71
N GLU A 125 -37.42 28.06 -13.17
CA GLU A 125 -38.19 27.70 -14.37
C GLU A 125 -39.70 27.89 -14.17
N PHE A 126 -40.19 27.65 -12.94
CA PHE A 126 -41.57 27.93 -12.53
C PHE A 126 -41.91 29.43 -12.49
N LEU A 127 -40.91 30.30 -12.28
CA LEU A 127 -41.10 31.75 -12.17
C LEU A 127 -40.96 32.49 -13.52
N LYS A 128 -40.62 31.79 -14.62
CA LYS A 128 -40.58 32.41 -15.95
C LYS A 128 -42.01 32.69 -16.46
N PRO A 129 -42.26 33.85 -17.11
CA PRO A 129 -43.59 34.27 -17.55
C PRO A 129 -44.22 33.35 -18.61
N SER A 130 -43.45 32.42 -19.20
CA SER A 130 -43.95 31.38 -20.12
C SER A 130 -44.88 30.35 -19.47
N GLY A 131 -44.82 30.16 -18.15
CA GLY A 131 -45.82 29.39 -17.39
C GLY A 131 -47.11 30.19 -17.12
N LEU A 132 -46.97 31.49 -16.89
CA LEU A 132 -48.07 32.44 -16.63
C LEU A 132 -48.87 32.79 -17.89
N SER A 133 -48.26 32.73 -19.08
CA SER A 133 -48.93 33.01 -20.35
C SER A 133 -50.06 32.03 -20.67
N ARG A 134 -49.98 30.77 -20.21
CA ARG A 134 -51.09 29.79 -20.31
C ARG A 134 -52.30 30.19 -19.46
N PHE A 135 -52.09 30.86 -18.34
CA PHE A 135 -53.17 31.34 -17.48
C PHE A 135 -53.78 32.66 -17.99
N HIS A 136 -52.95 33.59 -18.52
CA HIS A 136 -53.45 34.83 -19.13
C HIS A 136 -54.30 34.58 -20.39
N ALA A 137 -53.90 33.64 -21.25
CA ALA A 137 -54.67 33.31 -22.47
C ALA A 137 -56.05 32.69 -22.18
N LYS A 138 -56.22 32.01 -21.04
CA LYS A 138 -57.50 31.45 -20.61
C LYS A 138 -58.42 32.55 -20.04
N ALA A 139 -57.87 33.47 -19.25
CA ALA A 139 -58.59 34.61 -18.70
C ALA A 139 -59.06 35.61 -19.78
N GLU A 140 -58.26 35.85 -20.82
CA GLU A 140 -58.66 36.73 -21.94
C GLU A 140 -59.78 36.15 -22.79
N LYS A 141 -59.84 34.82 -22.97
CA LYS A 141 -60.94 34.16 -23.68
C LYS A 141 -62.25 34.21 -22.90
N GLU A 142 -62.20 34.03 -21.57
CA GLU A 142 -63.39 34.16 -20.71
C GLU A 142 -63.91 35.60 -20.70
N ASN A 143 -63.04 36.62 -20.60
CA ASN A 143 -63.45 38.02 -20.64
C ASN A 143 -64.07 38.44 -21.99
N LYS A 144 -63.50 38.01 -23.13
CA LYS A 144 -64.10 38.26 -24.46
C LYS A 144 -65.47 37.60 -24.63
N SER A 145 -65.68 36.42 -24.03
CA SER A 145 -66.98 35.75 -24.06
C SER A 145 -68.05 36.49 -23.24
N LEU A 146 -67.67 37.08 -22.11
CA LEU A 146 -68.55 37.89 -21.27
C LEU A 146 -68.91 39.23 -21.93
N GLU A 147 -67.94 39.88 -22.58
CA GLU A 147 -68.21 41.11 -23.35
C GLU A 147 -69.10 40.86 -24.56
N ALA A 148 -68.91 39.75 -25.29
CA ALA A 148 -69.79 39.38 -26.39
C ALA A 148 -71.23 39.11 -25.93
N SER A 149 -71.41 38.51 -24.75
CA SER A 149 -72.74 38.33 -24.13
C SER A 149 -73.35 39.66 -23.65
N ARG A 150 -72.55 40.57 -23.08
CA ARG A 150 -73.00 41.91 -22.68
C ARG A 150 -73.46 42.74 -23.89
N HIS A 151 -72.73 42.68 -24.99
CA HIS A 151 -73.06 43.42 -26.22
C HIS A 151 -74.35 42.90 -26.89
N ARG A 152 -74.63 41.60 -26.79
CA ARG A 152 -75.89 41.00 -27.28
C ARG A 152 -77.11 41.38 -26.42
N MET A 153 -76.95 41.56 -25.11
CA MET A 153 -78.03 42.01 -24.22
C MET A 153 -78.37 43.50 -24.35
N LEU A 154 -77.46 44.33 -24.88
CA LEU A 154 -77.71 45.77 -25.12
C LEU A 154 -78.33 46.07 -26.49
N LEU A 155 -78.49 45.06 -27.35
CA LEU A 155 -79.02 45.18 -28.72
C LEU A 155 -80.42 44.58 -28.89
N THR A 156 -81.06 44.17 -27.80
CA THR A 156 -82.47 43.72 -27.70
C THR A 156 -83.26 44.70 -26.85
#